data_AF-A0A3D1DEJ8-F1
#
_entry.id   AF-A0A3D1DEJ8-F1
#
_cell.length_a   1.000
_cell.length_b   1.000
_cell.length_c   1.000
_cell.angle_alpha   90.00
_cell.angle_beta   90.00
_cell.angle_gamma   90.00
#
_symmetry.space_group_name_H-M   'P 1'
#
loop_
_entity.id
_entity.type
_entity.pdbx_description
1 polymer ?
#
loop_
_entity_poly.entity_id
_entity_poly.type
_entity_poly.pdbx_seq_one_letter_code
_entity_poly.pdbx_strand_id
1 'polypeptide(L)' 'ITSQKVSPADIAATIYRHLEIPLETTYVDASGRPRFIVDSGTPIDELFA' A
#
# COMPACT_ATOMS: atom_id res chain seq x y z
N ILE A 1 -13.28 10.36 19.08
CA ILE A 1 -12.64 10.03 17.79
C ILE A 1 -11.16 9.74 18.03
N THR A 2 -10.79 8.47 18.17
CA THR A 2 -9.39 8.05 18.25
C THR A 2 -8.80 8.20 16.85
N SER A 3 -7.89 9.15 16.67
CA SER A 3 -7.12 9.26 15.43
C SER A 3 -6.10 8.14 15.41
N GLN A 4 -6.48 6.98 14.86
CA GLN A 4 -5.53 5.91 14.62
C GLN A 4 -4.50 6.46 13.63
N LYS A 5 -3.21 6.33 13.98
CA LYS A 5 -2.12 6.83 13.13
C LYS A 5 -2.06 5.98 11.87
N VAL A 6 -2.83 6.36 10.87
CA VAL A 6 -2.74 5.81 9.53
C VAL A 6 -1.49 6.40 8.88
N SER A 7 -0.56 5.54 8.46
CA SER A 7 0.60 6.00 7.70
C SER A 7 0.23 6.21 6.23
N PRO A 8 0.96 7.06 5.49
CA PRO A 8 0.77 7.17 4.04
C PRO A 8 0.91 5.82 3.31
N ALA A 9 1.71 4.89 3.85
CA ALA A 9 1.88 3.55 3.30
C ALA A 9 0.59 2.70 3.46
N ASP A 10 -0.14 2.85 4.57
CA ASP A 10 -1.41 2.14 4.79
C ASP A 10 -2.50 2.64 3.83
N ILE A 11 -2.52 3.94 3.54
CA ILE A 11 -3.41 4.52 2.54
C ILE A 11 -3.08 3.95 1.15
N ALA A 12 -1.81 3.93 0.76
CA ALA A 12 -1.37 3.37 -0.51
C ALA A 12 -1.74 1.87 -0.63
N ALA A 13 -1.48 1.07 0.42
CA ALA A 13 -1.83 -0.34 0.46
C ALA A 13 -3.34 -0.57 0.31
N THR A 14 -4.16 0.27 0.94
CA THR A 14 -5.62 0.22 0.81
C THR A 14 -6.06 0.49 -0.62
N ILE A 15 -5.50 1.52 -1.27
CA ILE A 15 -5.82 1.85 -2.67
C ILE A 15 -5.42 0.71 -3.59
N TYR A 16 -4.20 0.17 -3.46
CA TYR A 16 -3.74 -0.94 -4.30
C TYR A 16 -4.61 -2.19 -4.14
N ARG A 17 -5.01 -2.52 -2.91
CA ARG A 17 -5.96 -3.61 -2.65
C ARG A 17 -7.32 -3.36 -3.28
N HIS A 18 -7.85 -2.14 -3.21
CA HIS A 18 -9.12 -1.78 -3.81
C HIS A 18 -9.10 -1.85 -5.34
N LEU A 19 -7.94 -1.58 -5.94
CA LEU A 19 -7.70 -1.72 -7.39
C LEU A 19 -7.36 -3.16 -7.81
N GLU A 20 -7.45 -4.13 -6.90
CA GLU A 20 -7.09 -5.53 -7.13
C GLU A 20 -5.62 -5.74 -7.57
N ILE A 21 -4.74 -4.79 -7.20
CA ILE A 21 -3.31 -4.86 -7.47
C ILE A 21 -2.62 -5.61 -6.32
N PRO A 22 -1.85 -6.68 -6.59
CA PRO A 22 -1.11 -7.38 -5.55
C PRO A 22 -0.11 -6.45 -4.85
N LEU A 23 -0.08 -6.43 -3.51
CA LEU A 23 0.85 -5.58 -2.75
C LEU A 23 2.32 -5.99 -2.91
N GLU A 24 2.54 -7.25 -3.31
CA GLU A 24 3.84 -7.80 -3.69
C GLU A 24 4.31 -7.37 -5.09
N THR A 25 3.50 -6.58 -5.82
CA THR A 25 3.89 -6.03 -7.12
C THR A 25 5.12 -5.16 -6.98
N THR A 26 6.08 -5.37 -7.88
CA THR A 26 7.27 -4.53 -7.99
C THR A 26 7.28 -3.77 -9.31
N TYR A 27 7.77 -2.53 -9.28
CA TYR A 27 8.10 -1.77 -10.48
C TYR A 27 9.61 -1.66 -10.63
N VAL A 28 10.09 -1.57 -11.86
CA VAL A 28 11.51 -1.34 -12.14
C VAL A 28 11.77 0.16 -12.03
N ASP A 29 12.69 0.55 -11.16
CA ASP A 29 13.10 1.95 -11.04
C ASP A 29 14.00 2.38 -12.21
N ALA A 30 14.33 3.67 -12.28
CA ALA A 30 15.19 4.22 -13.32
C ALA A 30 16.62 3.63 -13.32
N SER A 31 17.03 2.95 -12.25
CA SER A 31 18.32 2.26 -12.12
C SER A 31 18.24 0.76 -12.45
N GLY A 32 17.09 0.26 -12.87
CA GLY A 32 16.87 -1.15 -13.18
C GLY A 32 16.61 -2.04 -11.97
N ARG A 33 16.38 -1.48 -10.77
CA ARG A 33 16.14 -2.26 -9.55
C ARG A 33 14.64 -2.47 -9.34
N PRO A 34 14.20 -3.69 -9.01
CA PRO A 34 12.81 -3.93 -8.64
C PRO A 34 12.55 -3.29 -7.28
N ARG A 35 11.49 -2.47 -7.20
CA ARG A 35 11.04 -1.80 -6.00
C ARG A 35 9.57 -2.11 -5.77
N PHE A 36 9.20 -2.43 -4.53
CA PHE A 36 7.80 -2.69 -4.21
C PHE A 36 6.95 -1.44 -4.40
N ILE A 37 5.71 -1.62 -4.87
CA ILE A 37 4.74 -0.52 -4.97
C ILE A 37 4.35 0.05 -3.59
N VAL A 38 4.52 -0.76 -2.53
CA VAL A 38 4.35 -0.34 -1.14
C VAL A 38 5.45 -0.97 -0.28
N ASP A 39 6.11 -0.16 0.55
CA ASP A 39 7.30 -0.59 1.29
C ASP A 39 6.96 -1.18 2.67
N SER A 40 6.02 -0.57 3.40
CA SER A 40 5.73 -0.94 4.81
C SER A 40 4.31 -0.57 5.25
N GLY A 41 3.31 -0.80 4.40
CA GLY A 41 1.92 -0.45 4.66
C GLY A 41 0.99 -1.66 4.66
N THR A 42 -0.02 -1.63 5.52
CA THR A 42 -1.09 -2.63 5.55
C THR A 42 -2.41 -1.99 5.11
N PRO A 43 -3.25 -2.69 4.32
CA PRO A 43 -4.58 -2.20 4.00
C PRO A 43 -5.38 -1.91 5.26
N ILE A 44 -6.13 -0.80 5.27
CA ILE A 44 -7.00 -0.42 6.39
C ILE A 44 -8.26 -1.28 6.29
N ASP A 45 -8.32 -2.36 7.07
CA ASP A 45 -9.45 -3.30 7.06
C ASP A 45 -10.80 -2.64 7.38
N GLU A 46 -10.81 -1.55 8.16
CA GLU A 46 -12.02 -0.81 8.54
C GLU A 46 -12.77 -0.20 7.34
N LEU A 47 -12.09 0.04 6.21
CA LEU A 47 -12.72 0.60 5.00
C LEU A 47 -13.39 -0.45 4.11
N PHE A 48 -13.22 -1.74 4.41
CA PHE A 48 -13.79 -2.85 3.67
C PHE A 48 -14.89 -3.60 4.44
N ALA A 49 -15.29 -3.07 5.61
CA ALA A 49 -16.32 -3.65 6.49
C ALA A 49 -17.73 -3.14 6.19
#